data_AF-A0A9D5QI92-F1
#
_entry.id   AF-A0A9D5QI92-F1
#
_cell.length_a   1.000
_cell.length_b   1.000
_cell.length_c   1.000
_cell.angle_alpha   90.00
_cell.angle_beta   90.00
_cell.angle_gamma   90.00
#
_symmetry.space_group_name_H-M   'P 1'
#
loop_
_entity.id
_entity.type
_entity.pdbx_description
1 polymer ?
#
loop_
_entity_poly.entity_id
_entity_poly.type
_entity_poly.pdbx_seq_one_letter_code
_entity_poly.pdbx_strand_id
1 'polypeptide(L)'
;MQQKISRVVIIKGSLHPINDLQIHEVLKRQRAGTGEKKRKLLGKSITLIAGPKRKGNPRTVAKNIMRRTKKVFRKYSFHHVILIGGDIAQHFCRVFKIHHLDIIDAVEKGIVVTRAPNNLYITLKPGGFGDRMSLWRCIEMVWSMD
;
A
#
# COMPACT_ATOMS: atom_id res chain seq x y z
N MET A 1 -17.34 -15.95 -16.57
CA MET A 1 -16.58 -15.72 -15.32
C MET A 1 -15.75 -14.44 -15.46
N GLN A 2 -16.03 -13.39 -14.69
CA GLN A 2 -15.13 -12.23 -14.64
C GLN A 2 -13.87 -12.62 -13.86
N GLN A 3 -12.69 -12.45 -14.44
CA GLN A 3 -11.42 -12.66 -13.73
C GLN A 3 -11.35 -11.71 -12.52
N LYS A 4 -11.20 -12.27 -11.31
CA LYS A 4 -11.02 -11.50 -10.07
C LYS A 4 -9.71 -10.72 -10.17
N ILE A 5 -9.77 -9.40 -10.27
CA ILE A 5 -8.58 -8.56 -10.31
C ILE A 5 -8.10 -8.33 -8.87
N SER A 6 -6.94 -8.88 -8.52
CA SER A 6 -6.25 -8.56 -7.27
C SER A 6 -5.73 -7.12 -7.32
N ARG A 7 -6.20 -6.27 -6.41
CA ARG A 7 -5.88 -4.85 -6.38
C ARG A 7 -5.16 -4.51 -5.09
N VAL A 8 -3.96 -3.95 -5.24
CA VAL A 8 -3.18 -3.39 -4.14
C VAL A 8 -3.19 -1.88 -4.25
N VAL A 9 -3.50 -1.21 -3.15
CA VAL A 9 -3.36 0.25 -3.06
C VAL A 9 -2.22 0.60 -2.11
N ILE A 10 -1.27 1.39 -2.60
CA ILE A 10 -0.13 1.89 -1.83
C ILE A 10 -0.43 3.34 -1.47
N ILE A 11 -0.39 3.66 -0.17
CA ILE A 11 -0.63 5.00 0.34
C ILE A 11 0.63 5.51 1.00
N LYS A 12 1.27 6.52 0.40
CA LYS A 12 2.52 7.12 0.89
C LYS A 12 2.29 8.51 1.48
N GLY A 13 2.55 8.65 2.78
CA GLY A 13 2.68 9.96 3.42
C GLY A 13 4.07 10.31 3.91
N SER A 14 4.98 9.34 4.01
CA SER A 14 6.35 9.63 4.43
C SER A 14 7.18 10.28 3.31
N LEU A 15 7.97 11.28 3.69
CA LEU A 15 8.99 11.92 2.85
C LEU A 15 10.37 11.25 2.97
N HIS A 16 10.50 10.17 3.73
CA HIS A 16 11.80 9.51 3.90
C HIS A 16 12.30 9.00 2.54
N PRO A 17 13.58 9.25 2.16
CA PRO A 17 14.08 9.00 0.80
C PRO A 17 13.95 7.55 0.31
N ILE A 18 14.08 6.58 1.22
CA ILE A 18 13.96 5.15 0.87
C ILE A 18 12.63 4.82 0.17
N ASN A 19 11.55 5.52 0.50
CA ASN A 19 10.23 5.26 -0.08
C ASN A 19 10.16 5.65 -1.55
N ASP A 20 10.93 6.64 -1.99
CA ASP A 20 10.96 7.03 -3.39
C ASP A 20 11.75 6.00 -4.22
N LEU A 21 12.82 5.43 -3.65
CA LEU A 21 13.56 4.31 -4.25
C LEU A 21 12.68 3.05 -4.34
N GLN A 22 11.95 2.74 -3.26
CA GLN A 22 11.00 1.63 -3.21
C GLN A 22 9.87 1.78 -4.24
N ILE A 23 9.27 2.98 -4.37
CA ILE A 23 8.24 3.24 -5.39
C ILE A 23 8.83 3.15 -6.79
N HIS A 24 10.02 3.70 -7.03
CA HIS A 24 10.68 3.58 -8.32
C HIS A 24 10.84 2.10 -8.72
N GLU A 25 11.21 1.24 -7.76
CA GLU A 25 11.39 -0.19 -8.01
C GLU A 25 10.07 -0.91 -8.34
N VAL A 26 8.98 -0.53 -7.67
CA VAL A 26 7.63 -1.00 -7.98
C VAL A 26 7.21 -0.59 -9.39
N LEU A 27 7.37 0.69 -9.75
CA LEU A 27 7.01 1.21 -11.06
C LEU A 27 7.86 0.57 -12.17
N LYS A 28 9.15 0.35 -11.91
CA LYS A 28 10.06 -0.34 -12.84
C LYS A 28 9.56 -1.76 -13.11
N ARG A 29 9.18 -2.52 -12.09
CA ARG A 29 8.66 -3.90 -12.23
C ARG A 29 7.31 -3.97 -12.90
N GLN A 30 6.42 -3.03 -12.58
CA GLN A 30 5.12 -2.94 -13.22
C GLN A 30 5.25 -2.68 -14.73
N ARG A 31 6.27 -1.92 -15.16
CA ARG A 31 6.55 -1.62 -16.58
C ARG A 31 7.35 -2.71 -17.28
N ALA A 32 8.28 -3.38 -16.60
CA ALA A 32 9.20 -4.37 -17.18
C ALA A 32 8.55 -5.72 -17.56
N GLY A 33 7.24 -5.75 -17.82
CA GLY A 33 6.53 -6.95 -18.23
C GLY A 33 6.81 -7.35 -19.68
N THR A 34 7.91 -8.06 -19.92
CA THR A 34 8.08 -8.95 -21.09
C THR A 34 8.09 -10.42 -20.62
N GLY A 35 7.47 -11.33 -21.38
CA GLY A 35 7.45 -12.78 -21.09
C GLY A 35 6.60 -13.22 -19.89
N GLU A 36 7.04 -14.29 -19.19
CA GLU A 36 6.35 -14.91 -18.04
C GLU A 36 5.99 -13.93 -16.90
N LYS A 37 6.76 -12.86 -16.72
CA LYS A 37 6.47 -11.82 -15.72
C LYS A 37 5.19 -11.04 -16.02
N LYS A 38 4.82 -10.90 -17.31
CA LYS A 38 3.53 -10.30 -17.72
C LYS A 38 2.36 -11.23 -17.40
N ARG A 39 2.56 -12.56 -17.53
CA ARG A 39 1.59 -13.59 -17.09
C ARG A 39 1.33 -13.54 -15.59
N LYS A 40 2.36 -13.36 -14.75
CA LYS A 40 2.19 -13.20 -13.30
C LYS A 40 1.45 -11.93 -12.86
N LEU A 41 1.36 -10.91 -13.73
CA LEU A 41 0.67 -9.64 -13.48
C LEU A 41 -0.71 -9.54 -14.14
N LEU A 42 -1.10 -10.51 -14.97
CA LEU A 42 -2.46 -10.58 -15.52
C LEU A 42 -3.46 -10.74 -14.37
N GLY A 43 -4.45 -9.85 -14.33
CA GLY A 43 -5.41 -9.78 -13.21
C GLY A 43 -4.86 -9.09 -11.95
N LYS A 44 -3.71 -8.42 -12.00
CA LYS A 44 -3.15 -7.67 -10.86
C LYS A 44 -3.06 -6.18 -11.18
N SER A 45 -3.39 -5.33 -10.20
CA SER A 45 -3.27 -3.89 -10.35
C SER A 45 -2.72 -3.23 -9.10
N ILE A 46 -1.88 -2.20 -9.30
CA ILE A 46 -1.30 -1.39 -8.24
C ILE A 46 -1.80 0.04 -8.43
N THR A 47 -2.38 0.61 -7.37
CA THR A 47 -2.77 2.02 -7.32
C THR A 47 -1.89 2.76 -6.31
N LEU A 48 -1.22 3.83 -6.72
CA LEU A 48 -0.41 4.66 -5.83
C LEU A 48 -1.14 5.96 -5.47
N ILE A 49 -1.26 6.24 -4.18
CA ILE A 49 -1.76 7.51 -3.64
C ILE A 49 -0.65 8.11 -2.77
N ALA A 50 -0.01 9.17 -3.25
CA ALA A 50 1.10 9.81 -2.55
C ALA A 50 0.77 11.27 -2.13
N GLY A 51 1.36 11.69 -1.01
CA GLY A 51 1.47 13.10 -0.61
C GLY A 51 2.40 13.92 -1.50
N PRO A 52 2.51 15.23 -1.25
CA PRO A 52 3.45 16.10 -1.97
C PRO A 52 4.90 15.66 -1.74
N LYS A 53 5.80 16.00 -2.68
CA LYS A 53 7.25 15.72 -2.56
C LYS A 53 8.00 16.70 -1.64
N ARG A 54 7.33 17.74 -1.15
CA ARG A 54 7.91 18.79 -0.29
C ARG A 54 7.21 18.79 1.06
N LYS A 55 7.91 19.27 2.09
CA LYS A 55 7.32 19.48 3.42
C LYS A 55 6.13 20.44 3.30
N GLY A 56 5.04 20.07 3.95
CA GLY A 56 3.86 20.90 4.17
C GLY A 56 3.28 20.55 5.52
N ASN A 57 2.15 21.16 5.89
CA ASN A 57 1.48 20.83 7.14
C ASN A 57 1.06 19.34 7.14
N PRO A 58 1.58 18.48 8.06
CA PRO A 58 1.33 17.04 8.04
C PRO A 58 -0.16 16.68 8.11
N ARG A 59 -0.95 17.42 8.89
CA ARG A 59 -2.40 17.20 9.03
C ARG A 59 -3.13 17.49 7.72
N THR A 60 -2.77 18.58 7.04
CA THR A 60 -3.35 18.94 5.73
C THR A 60 -2.97 17.91 4.67
N VAL A 61 -1.73 17.44 4.67
CA VAL A 61 -1.26 16.39 3.76
C VAL A 61 -2.03 15.09 4.00
N ALA A 62 -2.12 14.62 5.25
CA ALA A 62 -2.87 13.41 5.60
C ALA A 62 -4.35 13.52 5.22
N LYS A 63 -5.01 14.65 5.53
CA LYS A 63 -6.42 14.90 5.15
C LYS A 63 -6.61 14.81 3.63
N ASN A 64 -5.70 15.39 2.84
CA ASN A 64 -5.77 15.35 1.39
C ASN A 64 -5.55 13.94 0.82
N ILE A 65 -4.57 13.20 1.35
CA ILE A 65 -4.32 11.79 0.99
C ILE A 65 -5.56 10.95 1.31
N MET A 66 -6.14 11.10 2.51
CA MET A 66 -7.34 10.37 2.92
C MET A 66 -8.56 10.71 2.05
N ARG A 67 -8.74 11.98 1.67
CA ARG A 67 -9.80 12.39 0.74
C ARG A 67 -9.67 11.69 -0.61
N ARG A 68 -8.46 11.60 -1.17
CA ARG A 68 -8.19 10.86 -2.42
C ARG A 68 -8.41 9.37 -2.22
N THR A 69 -7.96 8.81 -1.11
CA THR A 69 -8.16 7.41 -0.73
C THR A 69 -9.63 7.03 -0.71
N LYS A 70 -10.50 7.81 -0.05
CA LYS A 70 -11.95 7.58 -0.07
C LYS A 70 -12.53 7.56 -1.48
N LYS A 71 -12.12 8.51 -2.34
CA LYS A 71 -12.61 8.54 -3.73
C LYS A 71 -12.24 7.27 -4.49
N VAL A 72 -11.02 6.77 -4.31
CA VAL A 72 -10.54 5.55 -4.95
C VAL A 72 -11.26 4.31 -4.40
N PHE A 73 -11.41 4.20 -3.08
CA PHE A 73 -12.11 3.08 -2.42
C PHE A 73 -13.62 3.04 -2.71
N ARG A 74 -14.25 4.19 -3.03
CA ARG A 74 -15.65 4.20 -3.51
C ARG A 74 -15.80 3.68 -4.92
N LYS A 75 -14.76 3.77 -5.75
CA LYS A 75 -14.79 3.37 -7.17
C LYS A 75 -14.36 1.93 -7.38
N TYR A 76 -13.48 1.42 -6.53
CA TYR A 76 -12.90 0.10 -6.67
C TYR A 76 -12.90 -0.63 -5.33
N SER A 77 -13.18 -1.94 -5.38
CA SER A 77 -12.98 -2.83 -4.23
C SER A 77 -11.49 -3.16 -4.11
N PHE A 78 -10.95 -3.00 -2.90
CA PHE A 78 -9.59 -3.38 -2.53
C PHE A 78 -9.65 -4.39 -1.40
N HIS A 79 -8.88 -5.46 -1.52
CA HIS A 79 -8.69 -6.43 -0.46
C HIS A 79 -7.43 -6.16 0.35
N HIS A 80 -6.51 -5.37 -0.20
CA HIS A 80 -5.21 -5.09 0.40
C HIS A 80 -4.80 -3.62 0.23
N VAL A 81 -4.32 -3.02 1.32
CA VAL A 81 -3.71 -1.69 1.34
C VAL A 81 -2.34 -1.73 2.02
N ILE A 82 -1.36 -1.04 1.43
CA ILE A 82 -0.03 -0.85 2.01
C ILE A 82 0.08 0.61 2.48
N LEU A 83 0.27 0.82 3.77
CA LEU A 83 0.34 2.14 4.40
C LEU A 83 1.80 2.47 4.74
N ILE A 84 2.32 3.53 4.13
CA ILE A 84 3.70 3.99 4.32
C ILE A 84 3.73 5.24 5.21
N GLY A 85 4.14 5.05 6.46
CA GLY A 85 4.25 6.07 7.51
C GLY A 85 3.19 5.92 8.60
N GLY A 86 3.59 6.12 9.87
CA GLY A 86 2.71 5.98 11.03
C GLY A 86 1.53 6.94 11.02
N ASP A 87 1.75 8.22 10.71
CA ASP A 87 0.68 9.22 10.65
C ASP A 87 -0.41 8.83 9.64
N ILE A 88 -0.03 8.29 8.48
CA ILE A 88 -0.98 7.83 7.47
C ILE A 88 -1.70 6.57 7.93
N ALA A 89 -0.98 5.63 8.55
CA ALA A 89 -1.61 4.44 9.11
C ALA A 89 -2.69 4.80 10.13
N GLN A 90 -2.37 5.70 11.06
CA GLN A 90 -3.32 6.18 12.08
C GLN A 90 -4.50 6.93 11.45
N HIS A 91 -4.26 7.85 10.51
CA HIS A 91 -5.33 8.59 9.84
C HIS A 91 -6.22 7.66 9.01
N PHE A 92 -5.65 6.67 8.33
CA PHE A 92 -6.41 5.68 7.59
C PHE A 92 -7.33 4.90 8.53
N CYS A 93 -6.81 4.35 9.62
CA CYS A 93 -7.61 3.60 10.58
C CYS A 93 -8.76 4.45 11.13
N ARG A 94 -8.48 5.70 11.55
CA ARG A 94 -9.52 6.63 12.03
C ARG A 94 -10.59 6.92 10.98
N VAL A 95 -10.17 7.15 9.73
CA VAL A 95 -11.07 7.51 8.63
C VAL A 95 -11.97 6.35 8.22
N PHE A 96 -11.46 5.13 8.26
CA PHE A 96 -12.17 3.90 7.92
C PHE A 96 -12.80 3.21 9.15
N LYS A 97 -12.80 3.87 10.32
CA LYS A 97 -13.36 3.36 11.58
C LYS A 97 -12.79 1.99 11.99
N ILE A 98 -11.50 1.79 11.76
CA ILE A 98 -10.76 0.60 12.17
C ILE A 98 -10.18 0.87 13.55
N HIS A 99 -10.65 0.12 14.54
CA HIS A 99 -10.29 0.30 15.95
C HIS A 99 -9.27 -0.74 16.45
N HIS A 100 -9.18 -1.87 15.76
CA HIS A 100 -8.21 -2.93 16.06
C HIS A 100 -7.72 -3.53 14.74
N LEU A 101 -6.52 -4.13 14.82
CA LEU A 101 -5.85 -4.81 13.74
C LEU A 101 -5.24 -6.08 14.33
N ASP A 102 -5.53 -7.22 13.73
CA ASP A 102 -4.88 -8.47 14.08
C ASP A 102 -3.60 -8.58 13.27
N ILE A 103 -2.45 -8.76 13.92
CA ILE A 103 -1.20 -9.07 13.23
C ILE A 103 -1.28 -10.52 12.81
N ILE A 104 -1.25 -10.75 11.49
CA ILE A 104 -1.37 -12.11 10.92
C ILE A 104 -0.05 -12.62 10.36
N ASP A 105 0.86 -11.73 9.98
CA ASP A 105 2.15 -12.08 9.41
C ASP A 105 3.11 -10.87 9.42
N ALA A 106 4.36 -11.09 9.02
CA ALA A 106 5.37 -10.06 8.80
C ALA A 106 6.09 -10.24 7.46
N VAL A 107 6.15 -9.17 6.67
CA VAL A 107 6.95 -9.16 5.43
C VAL A 107 8.44 -9.22 5.79
N GLU A 108 8.82 -8.49 6.82
CA GLU A 108 10.16 -8.46 7.41
C GLU A 108 10.11 -7.76 8.78
N LYS A 109 11.24 -7.68 9.48
CA LYS A 109 11.33 -7.03 10.79
C LYS A 109 10.84 -5.57 10.72
N GLY A 110 9.74 -5.29 11.41
CA GLY A 110 9.12 -3.96 11.47
C GLY A 110 8.17 -3.62 10.33
N ILE A 111 7.90 -4.54 9.40
CA ILE A 111 6.84 -4.42 8.39
C ILE A 111 5.87 -5.59 8.57
N VAL A 112 4.68 -5.28 9.07
CA VAL A 112 3.68 -6.30 9.42
C VAL A 112 2.51 -6.29 8.45
N VAL A 113 1.93 -7.47 8.23
CA VAL A 113 0.63 -7.63 7.59
C VAL A 113 -0.41 -7.84 8.68
N THR A 114 -1.49 -7.08 8.58
CA THR A 114 -2.57 -7.11 9.55
C THR A 114 -3.91 -7.33 8.84
N ARG A 115 -4.91 -7.78 9.60
CA ARG A 115 -6.30 -7.90 9.14
C ARG A 115 -7.19 -7.00 9.97
N ALA A 116 -8.04 -6.22 9.30
CA ALA A 116 -9.10 -5.45 9.91
C ALA A 116 -10.42 -6.24 9.97
N PRO A 117 -11.38 -5.85 10.83
CA PRO A 117 -12.65 -6.59 11.03
C PRO A 117 -13.52 -6.71 9.78
N ASN A 118 -13.37 -5.77 8.85
CA ASN A 118 -14.05 -5.77 7.56
C ASN A 118 -13.32 -6.64 6.51
N ASN A 119 -12.43 -7.53 6.93
CA ASN A 119 -11.59 -8.38 6.08
C ASN A 119 -10.64 -7.62 5.13
N LEU A 120 -10.37 -6.34 5.41
CA LEU A 120 -9.33 -5.60 4.71
C LEU A 120 -7.96 -5.96 5.29
N TYR A 121 -7.07 -6.42 4.44
CA TYR A 121 -5.68 -6.61 4.82
C TYR A 121 -4.92 -5.29 4.72
N ILE A 122 -4.11 -4.99 5.74
CA ILE A 122 -3.34 -3.76 5.86
C ILE A 122 -1.90 -4.11 6.16
N THR A 123 -0.99 -3.79 5.23
CA THR A 123 0.45 -3.83 5.48
C THR A 123 0.90 -2.50 6.07
N LEU A 124 1.46 -2.53 7.28
CA LEU A 124 1.97 -1.37 7.98
C LEU A 124 3.48 -1.28 7.76
N LYS A 125 3.91 -0.24 7.02
CA LYS A 125 5.33 0.03 6.79
C LYS A 125 5.72 1.39 7.37
N PRO A 126 6.58 1.46 8.40
CA PRO A 126 7.16 2.73 8.83
C PRO A 126 7.94 3.41 7.70
N GLY A 127 7.99 4.75 7.75
CA GLY A 127 8.55 5.55 6.65
C GLY A 127 10.00 5.24 6.33
N GLY A 128 10.84 5.03 7.35
CA GLY A 128 12.27 4.75 7.18
C GLY A 128 12.64 3.28 7.05
N PHE A 129 11.67 2.36 7.04
CA PHE A 129 11.93 0.93 7.16
C PHE A 129 12.06 0.23 5.80
N GLY A 130 12.87 -0.83 5.82
CA GLY A 130 13.14 -1.73 4.72
C GLY A 130 14.25 -1.26 3.77
N ASP A 131 14.62 -2.13 2.85
CA ASP A 131 15.52 -1.86 1.75
C ASP A 131 14.75 -1.41 0.49
N ARG A 132 15.47 -1.23 -0.62
CA ARG A 132 14.89 -0.85 -1.91
C ARG A 132 13.81 -1.82 -2.42
N MET A 133 13.86 -3.09 -2.01
CA MET A 133 12.99 -4.17 -2.45
C MET A 133 11.81 -4.43 -1.50
N SER A 134 11.84 -3.94 -0.27
CA SER A 134 10.82 -4.24 0.74
C SER A 134 9.39 -3.94 0.30
N LEU A 135 9.15 -2.82 -0.38
CA LEU A 135 7.80 -2.49 -0.87
C LEU A 135 7.32 -3.48 -1.94
N TRP A 136 8.23 -3.98 -2.79
CA TRP A 136 7.89 -5.02 -3.75
C TRP A 136 7.56 -6.35 -3.05
N ARG A 137 8.35 -6.72 -2.03
CA ARG A 137 8.09 -7.91 -1.21
C ARG A 137 6.72 -7.84 -0.51
N CYS A 138 6.32 -6.65 -0.04
CA CYS A 138 4.97 -6.43 0.49
C CYS A 138 3.88 -6.76 -0.55
N ILE A 139 4.06 -6.30 -1.79
CA ILE A 139 3.10 -6.52 -2.88
C ILE A 139 3.04 -8.01 -3.26
N GLU A 140 4.19 -8.69 -3.35
CA GLU A 140 4.25 -10.12 -3.67
C GLU A 140 3.57 -10.97 -2.60
N MET A 141 3.84 -10.67 -1.33
CA MET A 141 3.20 -11.34 -0.21
C MET A 141 1.68 -11.20 -0.26
N VAL A 142 1.20 -9.97 -0.42
CA VAL A 142 -0.22 -9.68 -0.59
C VAL A 142 -0.84 -10.46 -1.75
N TRP A 143 -0.16 -10.54 -2.89
CA TRP A 143 -0.64 -11.29 -4.04
C TRP A 143 -0.58 -12.81 -3.89
N SER A 144 0.13 -13.33 -2.89
CA SER A 144 0.12 -14.76 -2.55
C SER A 144 -1.02 -15.14 -1.61
N MET A 145 -1.71 -14.15 -1.03
CA MET A 145 -2.85 -14.34 -0.12
C MET A 145 -4.21 -14.34 -0.84
N ASP A 146 -4.25 -13.99 -2.13
CA ASP A 146 -5.45 -13.96 -3.00
C ASP A 146 -5.63 -15.26 -3.78
#